data_AF-A0A0F6U3C9-F1
#
_entry.id   AF-A0A0F6U3C9-F1
#
_cell.length_a   1.000
_cell.length_b   1.000
_cell.length_c   1.000
_cell.angle_alpha   90.00
_cell.angle_beta   90.00
_cell.angle_gamma   90.00
#
_symmetry.space_group_name_H-M   'P 1'
#
loop_
_entity.id
_entity.type
_entity.pdbx_description
1 polymer ?
#
loop_
_entity_poly.entity_id
_entity_poly.type
_entity_poly.pdbx_seq_one_letter_code
_entity_poly.pdbx_strand_id
1 'polypeptide(L)'
;MTFSAKKTRAVALRNYFSPFGNKLVQSGYIGAEEMQQALVETRKSGRSLVEILQKLTGRPLPPDLQRQYKKNQLFELKILYGVESLDPELSDVDGLEIARLIDSLIPIDLCRRYRLIPLRRIEGEPASILIAMVDPDNLEATDDINRILRPRELGLQRLVITGEDYERLLEKFHWAQPELEKEKARLEKEKELEKLALLN
;
A
#
# COMPACT_ATOMS: atom_id res chain seq x y z
N MET A 1 51.69 -14.97 -19.89
CA MET A 1 50.31 -15.47 -19.76
C MET A 1 49.43 -14.35 -19.24
N THR A 2 48.61 -13.71 -20.09
CA THR A 2 47.77 -12.55 -19.74
C THR A 2 46.35 -13.02 -19.44
N PHE A 3 46.10 -13.48 -18.20
CA PHE A 3 44.76 -13.88 -17.78
C PHE A 3 43.91 -12.67 -17.36
N SER A 4 42.96 -12.32 -18.23
CA SER A 4 41.57 -11.99 -17.88
C SER A 4 41.30 -10.84 -16.90
N ALA A 5 41.47 -9.60 -17.37
CA ALA A 5 40.85 -8.42 -16.73
C ALA A 5 39.32 -8.36 -16.91
N LYS A 6 38.73 -9.16 -17.82
CA LYS A 6 37.29 -9.13 -18.14
C LYS A 6 36.42 -9.91 -17.14
N LYS A 7 36.92 -11.00 -16.54
CA LYS A 7 36.13 -11.78 -15.55
C LYS A 7 35.97 -11.06 -14.21
N THR A 8 36.93 -10.24 -13.81
CA THR A 8 36.94 -9.57 -12.50
C THR A 8 35.93 -8.41 -12.43
N ARG A 9 35.74 -7.66 -13.53
CA ARG A 9 34.73 -6.59 -13.62
C ARG A 9 33.30 -7.12 -13.45
N ALA A 10 32.99 -8.29 -14.00
CA ALA A 10 31.65 -8.88 -13.93
C ALA A 10 31.24 -9.32 -12.50
N VAL A 11 32.22 -9.66 -11.65
CA VAL A 11 31.97 -10.03 -10.24
C VAL A 11 31.83 -8.79 -9.36
N ALA A 12 32.61 -7.73 -9.60
CA ALA A 12 32.50 -6.47 -8.85
C ALA A 12 31.22 -5.69 -9.16
N LEU A 13 30.66 -5.82 -10.37
CA LEU A 13 29.39 -5.21 -10.76
C LEU A 13 28.16 -5.84 -10.08
N ARG A 14 28.29 -7.00 -9.41
CA ARG A 14 27.16 -7.68 -8.77
C ARG A 14 26.67 -7.02 -7.46
N ASN A 15 27.46 -6.11 -6.88
CA ASN A 15 27.19 -5.59 -5.52
C ASN A 15 27.08 -4.05 -5.43
N TYR A 16 26.91 -3.33 -6.54
CA TYR A 16 26.81 -1.86 -6.49
C TYR A 16 25.39 -1.35 -6.18
N PHE A 17 24.37 -2.09 -6.59
CA PHE A 17 22.97 -1.70 -6.40
C PHE A 17 22.18 -2.78 -5.65
N SER A 18 20.93 -2.46 -5.30
CA SER A 18 19.99 -3.47 -4.81
C SER A 18 19.82 -4.61 -5.83
N PRO A 19 19.34 -5.80 -5.42
CA PRO A 19 19.09 -6.90 -6.35
C PRO A 19 18.23 -6.49 -7.56
N PHE A 20 17.29 -5.57 -7.36
CA PHE A 20 16.50 -5.00 -8.44
C PHE A 20 17.32 -4.10 -9.37
N GLY A 21 18.10 -3.16 -8.83
CA GLY A 21 18.96 -2.28 -9.64
C GLY A 21 19.98 -3.08 -10.47
N ASN A 22 20.58 -4.11 -9.87
CA ASN A 22 21.50 -5.00 -10.58
C ASN A 22 20.78 -5.72 -11.75
N LYS A 23 19.54 -6.14 -11.56
CA LYS A 23 18.73 -6.79 -12.60
C LYS A 23 18.41 -5.83 -13.76
N LEU A 24 18.09 -4.57 -13.48
CA LEU A 24 17.82 -3.56 -14.52
C LEU A 24 19.04 -3.27 -15.40
N VAL A 25 20.22 -3.19 -14.77
CA VAL A 25 21.47 -2.98 -15.48
C VAL A 25 21.83 -4.23 -16.30
N GLN A 26 21.69 -5.43 -15.72
CA GLN A 26 21.96 -6.69 -16.42
C GLN A 26 21.01 -6.94 -17.60
N SER A 27 19.75 -6.51 -17.52
CA SER A 27 18.80 -6.62 -18.62
C SER A 27 19.02 -5.58 -19.72
N GLY A 28 19.97 -4.65 -19.56
CA GLY A 28 20.19 -3.54 -20.49
C GLY A 28 19.03 -2.55 -20.52
N TYR A 29 18.19 -2.51 -19.48
CA TYR A 29 17.11 -1.54 -19.42
C TYR A 29 17.65 -0.12 -19.19
N ILE A 30 18.69 -0.02 -18.36
CA ILE A 30 19.40 1.21 -17.99
C ILE A 30 20.89 0.92 -17.79
N GLY A 31 21.77 1.90 -18.01
CA GLY A 31 23.19 1.82 -17.68
C GLY A 31 23.47 1.96 -16.17
N ALA A 32 24.68 1.57 -15.73
CA ALA A 32 25.06 1.68 -14.32
C ALA A 32 25.14 3.15 -13.83
N GLU A 33 25.63 4.06 -14.66
CA GLU A 33 25.71 5.49 -14.32
C GLU A 33 24.32 6.13 -14.23
N GLU A 34 23.45 5.84 -15.20
CA GLU A 34 22.05 6.30 -15.22
C GLU A 34 21.26 5.73 -14.03
N MET A 35 21.50 4.47 -13.64
CA MET A 35 20.91 3.87 -12.44
C MET A 35 21.35 4.61 -11.17
N GLN A 36 22.62 5.00 -11.07
CA GLN A 36 23.12 5.77 -9.94
C GLN A 36 22.49 7.17 -9.89
N GLN A 37 22.34 7.83 -11.05
CA GLN A 37 21.63 9.10 -11.16
C GLN A 37 20.17 8.97 -10.70
N ALA A 38 19.46 7.93 -11.17
CA ALA A 38 18.08 7.67 -10.79
C ALA A 38 17.90 7.53 -9.26
N LEU A 39 18.83 6.84 -8.58
CA LEU A 39 18.80 6.67 -7.12
C LEU A 39 19.10 7.97 -6.36
N VAL A 40 19.93 8.85 -6.92
CA VAL A 40 20.18 10.18 -6.35
C VAL A 40 18.96 11.07 -6.52
N GLU A 41 18.33 11.06 -7.70
CA GLU A 41 17.11 11.82 -7.95
C GLU A 41 15.92 11.34 -7.12
N THR A 42 15.79 10.03 -6.93
CA THR A 42 14.75 9.42 -6.07
C THR A 42 14.86 9.97 -4.66
N ARG A 43 16.08 10.00 -4.09
CA ARG A 43 16.33 10.52 -2.75
C ARG A 43 16.11 12.04 -2.65
N LYS A 44 16.45 12.80 -3.69
CA LYS A 44 16.28 14.26 -3.69
C LYS A 44 14.83 14.70 -3.88
N SER A 45 14.10 14.01 -4.74
CA SER A 45 12.75 14.40 -5.14
C SER A 45 11.64 13.70 -4.34
N GLY A 46 11.95 12.58 -3.69
CA GLY A 46 10.96 11.71 -3.05
C GLY A 46 10.04 10.98 -4.04
N ARG A 47 10.27 11.12 -5.35
CA ARG A 47 9.48 10.44 -6.39
C ARG A 47 9.85 8.97 -6.50
N SER A 48 8.93 8.17 -7.03
CA SER A 48 9.13 6.75 -7.25
C SER A 48 10.29 6.50 -8.22
N LEU A 49 11.14 5.52 -7.91
CA LEU A 49 12.23 5.09 -8.77
C LEU A 49 11.70 4.71 -10.17
N VAL A 50 10.51 4.10 -10.25
CA VAL A 50 9.88 3.72 -11.53
C VAL A 50 9.62 4.96 -12.37
N GLU A 51 9.06 6.03 -11.80
CA GLU A 51 8.78 7.28 -12.51
C GLU A 51 10.06 7.91 -13.07
N ILE A 52 11.13 7.94 -12.26
CA ILE A 52 12.42 8.50 -12.67
C ILE A 52 13.06 7.66 -13.78
N LEU A 53 13.03 6.33 -13.65
CA LEU A 53 13.54 5.42 -14.68
C LEU A 53 12.80 5.60 -16.01
N GLN A 54 11.48 5.81 -15.98
CA GLN A 54 10.70 6.08 -17.18
C GLN A 54 11.08 7.41 -17.83
N LYS A 55 11.31 8.45 -17.02
CA LYS A 55 11.76 9.76 -17.50
C LYS A 55 13.15 9.70 -18.13
N LEU A 56 14.09 8.98 -17.51
CA LEU A 56 15.46 8.85 -18.00
C LEU A 56 15.53 8.00 -19.27
N THR A 57 14.81 6.88 -19.31
CA THR A 57 14.89 5.94 -20.44
C THR A 57 13.91 6.28 -21.58
N GLY A 58 12.96 7.18 -21.35
CA GLY A 58 11.90 7.53 -22.32
C GLY A 58 10.90 6.40 -22.60
N ARG A 59 10.96 5.30 -21.85
CA ARG A 59 10.11 4.12 -22.05
C ARG A 59 9.56 3.58 -20.74
N PRO A 60 8.33 3.05 -20.72
CA PRO A 60 7.78 2.42 -19.53
C PRO A 60 8.64 1.25 -19.08
N LEU A 61 8.68 1.01 -17.76
CA LEU A 61 9.30 -0.18 -17.22
C LEU A 61 8.48 -1.41 -17.68
N PRO A 62 9.09 -2.50 -18.19
CA PRO A 62 8.34 -3.70 -18.58
C PRO A 62 7.48 -4.24 -17.43
N PRO A 63 6.26 -4.76 -17.70
CA PRO A 63 5.33 -5.22 -16.65
C PRO A 63 5.94 -6.24 -15.68
N ASP A 64 6.75 -7.17 -16.17
CA ASP A 64 7.42 -8.18 -15.34
C ASP A 64 8.43 -7.55 -14.37
N LEU A 65 9.11 -6.49 -14.80
CA LEU A 65 10.06 -5.75 -13.96
C LEU A 65 9.32 -4.87 -12.95
N GLN A 66 8.18 -4.28 -13.31
CA GLN A 66 7.31 -3.57 -12.36
C GLN A 66 6.82 -4.49 -11.25
N ARG A 67 6.29 -5.67 -11.61
CA ARG A 67 5.84 -6.68 -10.65
C ARG A 67 6.97 -7.13 -9.73
N GLN A 68 8.15 -7.38 -10.29
CA GLN A 68 9.32 -7.76 -9.49
C GLN A 68 9.76 -6.64 -8.55
N TYR A 69 9.75 -5.40 -9.01
CA TYR A 69 10.08 -4.23 -8.19
C TYR A 69 9.14 -4.13 -6.98
N LYS A 70 7.83 -4.16 -7.24
CA LYS A 70 6.80 -4.11 -6.20
C LYS A 70 6.96 -5.22 -5.19
N LYS A 71 7.17 -6.46 -5.66
CA LYS A 71 7.41 -7.61 -4.77
C LYS A 71 8.62 -7.40 -3.86
N ASN A 72 9.72 -6.88 -4.40
CA ASN A 72 10.92 -6.61 -3.61
C ASN A 72 10.67 -5.49 -2.60
N GLN A 73 9.99 -4.42 -3.00
CA GLN A 73 9.65 -3.30 -2.14
C GLN A 73 8.77 -3.74 -0.96
N LEU A 74 7.71 -4.52 -1.22
CA LEU A 74 6.85 -5.05 -0.17
C LEU A 74 7.60 -6.00 0.78
N PHE A 75 8.50 -6.82 0.23
CA PHE A 75 9.37 -7.67 1.05
C PHE A 75 10.30 -6.84 1.95
N GLU A 76 10.93 -5.79 1.43
CA GLU A 76 11.78 -4.88 2.22
C GLU A 76 10.98 -4.23 3.36
N LEU A 77 9.76 -3.75 3.08
CA LEU A 77 8.88 -3.17 4.09
C LEU A 77 8.48 -4.19 5.16
N LYS A 78 8.18 -5.44 4.76
CA LYS A 78 7.89 -6.53 5.70
C LYS A 78 9.04 -6.78 6.66
N ILE A 79 10.28 -6.81 6.15
CA ILE A 79 11.47 -6.98 7.00
C ILE A 79 11.71 -5.76 7.88
N LEU A 80 11.56 -4.55 7.34
CA LEU A 80 11.78 -3.30 8.06
C LEU A 80 10.87 -3.15 9.28
N TYR A 81 9.57 -3.39 9.09
CA TYR A 81 8.55 -3.16 10.12
C TYR A 81 8.17 -4.42 10.90
N GLY A 82 8.64 -5.59 10.47
CA GLY A 82 8.29 -6.88 11.09
C GLY A 82 6.80 -7.23 11.00
N VAL A 83 6.10 -6.76 9.97
CA VAL A 83 4.66 -7.01 9.74
C VAL A 83 4.43 -7.53 8.33
N GLU A 84 3.33 -8.26 8.14
CA GLU A 84 2.96 -8.71 6.80
C GLU A 84 2.66 -7.54 5.87
N SER A 85 2.96 -7.72 4.58
CA SER A 85 2.73 -6.72 3.53
C SER A 85 1.52 -7.09 2.68
N LEU A 86 0.79 -6.09 2.18
CA LEU A 86 -0.33 -6.30 1.26
C LEU A 86 0.00 -5.77 -0.13
N ASP A 87 -0.29 -6.57 -1.16
CA ASP A 87 -0.41 -6.09 -2.54
C ASP A 87 -1.90 -5.99 -2.92
N PRO A 88 -2.49 -4.79 -3.00
CA PRO A 88 -3.92 -4.63 -3.32
C PRO A 88 -4.25 -4.93 -4.79
N GLU A 89 -3.26 -5.05 -5.69
CA GLU A 89 -3.51 -5.49 -7.08
C GLU A 89 -3.77 -6.99 -7.17
N LEU A 90 -3.23 -7.75 -6.22
CA LEU A 90 -3.36 -9.21 -6.17
C LEU A 90 -4.37 -9.68 -5.12
N SER A 91 -4.82 -8.78 -4.26
CA SER A 91 -5.71 -9.08 -3.15
C SER A 91 -7.13 -8.63 -3.45
N ASP A 92 -8.10 -9.47 -3.12
CA ASP A 92 -9.51 -9.11 -3.19
C ASP A 92 -9.84 -8.21 -2.00
N VAL A 93 -9.70 -6.91 -2.22
CA VAL A 93 -10.06 -5.87 -1.26
C VAL A 93 -11.34 -5.20 -1.72
N ASP A 94 -12.40 -5.39 -0.94
CA ASP A 94 -13.73 -4.84 -1.16
C ASP A 94 -13.77 -3.34 -0.79
N GLY A 95 -14.02 -2.50 -1.79
CA GLY A 95 -14.15 -1.06 -1.60
C GLY A 95 -15.36 -0.68 -0.73
N LEU A 96 -16.44 -1.46 -0.77
CA LEU A 96 -17.63 -1.20 0.02
C LEU A 96 -17.40 -1.50 1.50
N GLU A 97 -16.67 -2.57 1.82
CA GLU A 97 -16.24 -2.85 3.20
C GLU A 97 -15.33 -1.75 3.74
N ILE A 98 -14.35 -1.29 2.95
CA ILE A 98 -13.52 -0.12 3.31
C ILE A 98 -14.42 1.08 3.61
N ALA A 99 -15.37 1.40 2.73
CA ALA A 99 -16.24 2.55 2.89
C ALA A 99 -17.09 2.45 4.17
N ARG A 100 -17.65 1.28 4.47
CA ARG A 100 -18.40 1.05 5.71
C ARG A 100 -17.53 1.22 6.96
N LEU A 101 -16.30 0.73 6.95
CA LEU A 101 -15.37 0.86 8.07
C LEU A 101 -14.91 2.31 8.27
N ILE A 102 -14.65 3.04 7.19
CA ILE A 102 -14.28 4.45 7.25
C ILE A 102 -15.43 5.29 7.82
N ASP A 103 -16.65 4.98 7.39
CA ASP A 103 -17.85 5.68 7.81
C ASP A 103 -18.25 5.41 9.28
N SER A 104 -18.11 4.17 9.74
CA SER A 104 -18.64 3.73 11.04
C SER A 104 -17.61 3.60 12.16
N LEU A 105 -16.31 3.51 11.83
CA LEU A 105 -15.27 3.16 12.77
C LEU A 105 -14.05 4.09 12.71
N ILE A 106 -13.37 4.20 11.57
CA ILE A 106 -12.12 4.98 11.45
C ILE A 106 -12.33 6.13 10.47
N PRO A 107 -12.58 7.37 10.95
CA PRO A 107 -12.88 8.50 10.09
C PRO A 107 -11.84 8.74 9.00
N ILE A 108 -12.31 9.21 7.84
CA ILE A 108 -11.47 9.49 6.66
C ILE A 108 -10.30 10.45 6.97
N ASP A 109 -10.49 11.38 7.90
CA ASP A 109 -9.46 12.33 8.30
C ASP A 109 -8.24 11.63 8.94
N LEU A 110 -8.46 10.58 9.75
CA LEU A 110 -7.37 9.77 10.30
C LEU A 110 -6.70 8.93 9.22
N CYS A 111 -7.50 8.37 8.31
CA CYS A 111 -6.98 7.62 7.17
C CYS A 111 -6.04 8.47 6.30
N ARG A 112 -6.38 9.74 6.09
CA ARG A 112 -5.55 10.72 5.37
C ARG A 112 -4.34 11.18 6.16
N ARG A 113 -4.54 11.56 7.43
CA ARG A 113 -3.48 12.07 8.30
C ARG A 113 -2.35 11.06 8.49
N TYR A 114 -2.69 9.80 8.74
CA TYR A 114 -1.73 8.74 9.04
C TYR A 114 -1.45 7.81 7.85
N ARG A 115 -2.04 8.09 6.68
CA ARG A 115 -1.92 7.26 5.47
C ARG A 115 -2.15 5.77 5.77
N LEU A 116 -3.33 5.51 6.33
CA LEU A 116 -3.80 4.17 6.66
C LEU A 116 -5.20 3.95 6.09
N ILE A 117 -5.58 2.70 5.84
CA ILE A 117 -6.93 2.34 5.38
C ILE A 117 -7.40 1.07 6.10
N PRO A 118 -8.59 1.09 6.75
CA PRO A 118 -9.21 -0.13 7.25
C PRO A 118 -9.68 -0.99 6.09
N LEU A 119 -9.27 -2.25 6.07
CA LEU A 119 -9.55 -3.16 4.96
C LEU A 119 -10.79 -4.02 5.23
N ARG A 120 -10.83 -4.65 6.40
CA ARG A 120 -11.89 -5.58 6.78
C ARG A 120 -11.90 -5.84 8.27
N ARG A 121 -13.03 -6.36 8.76
CA ARG A 121 -13.10 -6.99 10.09
C ARG A 121 -12.64 -8.43 10.02
N ILE A 122 -11.89 -8.86 11.02
CA ILE A 122 -11.51 -10.25 11.23
C ILE A 122 -12.29 -10.74 12.45
N GLU A 123 -13.18 -11.69 12.22
CA GLU A 123 -13.92 -12.36 13.29
C GLU A 123 -12.99 -13.27 14.11
N GLY A 124 -13.23 -13.35 15.42
CA GLY A 124 -12.40 -14.12 16.35
C GLY A 124 -12.64 -13.70 17.80
N GLU A 125 -11.86 -14.28 18.71
CA GLU A 125 -11.87 -13.94 20.13
C GLU A 125 -10.46 -13.51 20.59
N PRO A 126 -10.17 -12.19 20.63
CA PRO A 126 -11.04 -11.07 20.27
C PRO A 126 -11.10 -10.81 18.75
N ALA A 127 -12.20 -10.23 18.28
CA ALA A 127 -12.34 -9.74 16.92
C ALA A 127 -11.36 -8.58 16.69
N SER A 128 -10.89 -8.39 15.46
CA SER A 128 -9.91 -7.35 15.13
C SER A 128 -10.23 -6.64 13.83
N ILE A 129 -9.61 -5.48 13.62
CA ILE A 129 -9.67 -4.73 12.37
C ILE A 129 -8.33 -4.84 11.68
N LEU A 130 -8.37 -5.29 10.42
CA LEU A 130 -7.21 -5.32 9.55
C LEU A 130 -7.02 -3.93 8.93
N ILE A 131 -5.89 -3.29 9.21
CA ILE A 131 -5.57 -1.95 8.70
C ILE A 131 -4.28 -2.03 7.89
N ALA A 132 -4.33 -1.54 6.65
CA ALA A 132 -3.12 -1.29 5.86
C ALA A 132 -2.55 0.09 6.19
N MET A 133 -1.24 0.17 6.46
CA MET A 133 -0.56 1.39 6.85
C MET A 133 0.68 1.61 5.98
N VAL A 134 0.95 2.86 5.60
CA VAL A 134 2.21 3.23 4.94
C VAL A 134 3.37 3.23 5.94
N ASP A 135 3.12 3.67 7.17
CA ASP A 135 4.08 3.68 8.27
C ASP A 135 3.48 2.98 9.51
N PRO A 136 3.69 1.66 9.66
CA PRO A 136 3.20 0.92 10.81
C PRO A 136 3.79 1.37 12.15
N ASP A 137 4.98 1.96 12.17
CA ASP A 137 5.70 2.33 13.40
C ASP A 137 5.35 3.73 13.91
N ASN A 138 4.42 4.41 13.24
CA ASN A 138 3.82 5.64 13.72
C ASN A 138 3.04 5.39 15.02
N LEU A 139 3.67 5.73 16.15
CA LEU A 139 3.10 5.56 17.48
C LEU A 139 1.83 6.38 17.67
N GLU A 140 1.79 7.61 17.15
CA GLU A 140 0.62 8.49 17.24
C GLU A 140 -0.58 7.87 16.53
N ALA A 141 -0.37 7.35 15.31
CA ALA A 141 -1.40 6.63 14.58
C ALA A 141 -1.89 5.39 15.35
N THR A 142 -0.97 4.62 15.91
CA THR A 142 -1.29 3.41 16.67
C THR A 142 -2.11 3.72 17.92
N ASP A 143 -1.76 4.77 18.66
CA ASP A 143 -2.47 5.19 19.86
C ASP A 143 -3.87 5.70 19.55
N ASP A 144 -4.03 6.54 18.53
CA ASP A 144 -5.34 7.06 18.11
C ASP A 144 -6.27 5.95 17.60
N ILE A 145 -5.75 5.00 16.82
CA ILE A 145 -6.52 3.84 16.38
C ILE A 145 -6.92 2.97 17.56
N ASN A 146 -6.00 2.66 18.47
CA ASN A 146 -6.32 1.87 19.66
C ASN A 146 -7.38 2.53 20.54
N ARG A 147 -7.37 3.87 20.66
CA ARG A 147 -8.38 4.63 21.41
C ARG A 147 -9.78 4.47 20.80
N ILE A 148 -9.88 4.30 19.48
CA ILE A 148 -11.14 4.04 18.77
C ILE A 148 -11.59 2.59 18.94
N LEU A 149 -10.64 1.63 18.87
CA LEU A 149 -10.96 0.20 18.84
C LEU A 149 -11.26 -0.40 20.23
N ARG A 150 -10.55 0.03 21.28
CA ARG A 150 -10.67 -0.51 22.65
C ARG A 150 -12.09 -0.46 23.22
N PRO A 151 -12.86 0.65 23.11
CA PRO A 151 -14.23 0.70 23.63
C PRO A 151 -15.20 -0.29 22.96
N ARG A 152 -14.83 -0.84 21.80
CA ARG A 152 -15.62 -1.81 21.04
C ARG A 152 -15.06 -3.23 21.15
N GLU A 153 -14.09 -3.45 22.04
CA GLU A 153 -13.39 -4.72 22.24
C GLU A 153 -12.72 -5.27 20.96
N LEU A 154 -12.33 -4.36 20.06
CA LEU A 154 -11.65 -4.71 18.81
C LEU A 154 -10.13 -4.63 18.97
N GLY A 155 -9.44 -5.66 18.50
CA GLY A 155 -7.99 -5.65 18.31
C GLY A 155 -7.56 -4.92 17.03
N LEU A 156 -6.29 -4.53 16.97
CA LEU A 156 -5.65 -3.98 15.77
C LEU A 156 -4.77 -5.05 15.12
N GLN A 157 -4.99 -5.35 13.85
CA GLN A 157 -4.06 -6.10 13.01
C GLN A 157 -3.52 -5.20 11.90
N ARG A 158 -2.21 -4.96 11.90
CA ARG A 158 -1.55 -4.05 10.96
C ARG A 158 -0.88 -4.80 9.80
N LEU A 159 -1.02 -4.28 8.60
CA LEU A 159 -0.26 -4.66 7.40
C LEU A 159 0.49 -3.44 6.87
N VAL A 160 1.62 -3.67 6.22
CA VAL A 160 2.35 -2.60 5.51
C VAL A 160 1.99 -2.57 4.02
N ILE A 161 1.82 -1.37 3.49
CA ILE A 161 1.61 -1.11 2.07
C ILE A 161 2.54 0.00 1.59
N THR A 162 2.71 0.11 0.27
CA THR A 162 3.39 1.26 -0.32
C THR A 162 2.48 2.49 -0.30
N GLY A 163 3.07 3.68 -0.43
CA GLY A 163 2.29 4.92 -0.61
C GLY A 163 1.43 4.88 -1.88
N GLU A 164 1.90 4.25 -2.96
CA GLU A 164 1.14 4.10 -4.20
C GLU A 164 -0.09 3.20 -3.99
N ASP A 165 0.07 2.12 -3.23
CA ASP A 165 -1.02 1.21 -2.88
C ASP A 165 -2.04 1.85 -1.93
N TYR A 166 -1.61 2.76 -1.06
CA TYR A 166 -2.51 3.57 -0.24
C TYR A 166 -3.42 4.44 -1.10
N GLU A 167 -2.87 5.16 -2.08
CA GLU A 167 -3.69 6.01 -2.98
C GLU A 167 -4.71 5.17 -3.75
N ARG A 168 -4.32 3.98 -4.23
CA ARG A 168 -5.25 3.06 -4.93
C ARG A 168 -6.39 2.56 -4.05
N LEU A 169 -6.10 2.25 -2.80
CA LEU A 169 -7.12 1.84 -1.83
C LEU A 169 -8.06 3.02 -1.50
N LEU A 170 -7.53 4.24 -1.47
CA LEU A 170 -8.32 5.46 -1.31
C LEU A 170 -9.24 5.71 -2.51
N GLU A 171 -8.75 5.46 -3.73
CA GLU A 171 -9.57 5.49 -4.95
C GLU A 171 -10.72 4.46 -4.89
N LYS A 172 -10.43 3.22 -4.45
CA LYS A 172 -11.45 2.19 -4.22
C LYS A 172 -12.54 2.66 -3.25
N PHE A 173 -12.15 3.29 -2.15
CA PHE A 173 -13.09 3.92 -1.21
C PHE A 173 -13.97 4.95 -1.92
N HIS A 174 -13.36 5.87 -2.69
CA HIS A 174 -14.10 6.92 -3.39
C HIS A 174 -15.09 6.37 -4.43
N TRP A 175 -14.75 5.27 -5.11
CA TRP A 175 -15.68 4.62 -6.04
C TRP A 175 -16.84 3.92 -5.33
N ALA A 176 -16.63 3.39 -4.12
CA ALA A 176 -17.67 2.70 -3.34
C ALA A 176 -18.58 3.66 -2.55
N GLN A 177 -18.15 4.89 -2.30
CA GLN A 177 -18.88 5.87 -1.50
C GLN A 177 -20.32 6.13 -1.99
N PRO A 178 -20.58 6.32 -3.30
CA PRO A 178 -21.95 6.53 -3.79
C PRO A 178 -22.86 5.32 -3.60
N GLU A 179 -22.30 4.12 -3.58
CA GLU A 179 -23.06 2.89 -3.34
C GLU A 179 -23.47 2.79 -1.87
N LEU A 180 -22.55 3.10 -0.95
CA LEU A 180 -22.83 3.17 0.48
C LEU A 180 -23.92 4.20 0.80
N GLU A 181 -23.89 5.37 0.18
CA GLU A 181 -24.92 6.41 0.35
C GLU A 181 -26.32 5.92 -0.10
N LYS A 182 -26.39 5.20 -1.22
CA LYS A 182 -27.64 4.59 -1.69
C LYS A 182 -28.15 3.51 -0.73
N GLU A 183 -27.26 2.66 -0.22
CA GLU A 183 -27.60 1.62 0.76
C GLU A 183 -28.21 2.23 2.02
N LYS A 184 -27.57 3.27 2.57
CA LYS A 184 -28.07 4.02 3.72
C LYS A 184 -29.42 4.67 3.47
N ALA A 185 -29.58 5.38 2.36
CA ALA A 185 -30.83 6.03 2.01
C ALA A 185 -31.99 5.02 1.85
N ARG A 186 -31.69 3.80 1.36
CA ARG A 186 -32.70 2.73 1.28
C ARG A 186 -33.10 2.23 2.67
N LEU A 187 -32.11 1.96 3.53
CA LEU A 187 -32.34 1.52 4.91
C LEU A 187 -33.10 2.57 5.75
N GLU A 188 -32.85 3.85 5.53
CA GLU A 188 -33.59 4.94 6.19
C GLU A 188 -35.06 4.95 5.77
N LYS A 189 -35.35 4.86 4.46
CA LYS A 189 -36.73 4.79 3.95
C LYS A 189 -37.47 3.55 4.46
N GLU A 190 -36.82 2.40 4.49
CA GLU A 190 -37.39 1.17 5.05
C GLU A 190 -37.76 1.35 6.53
N LYS A 191 -36.86 1.93 7.34
CA LYS A 191 -37.11 2.22 8.76
C LYS A 191 -38.24 3.25 8.97
N GLU A 192 -38.38 4.24 8.09
CA GLU A 192 -39.47 5.22 8.15
C GLU A 192 -40.82 4.57 7.86
N LEU A 193 -40.89 3.71 6.84
CA LEU A 193 -42.10 2.96 6.49
C LEU A 193 -42.52 2.00 7.61
N GLU A 194 -41.56 1.28 8.22
CA GLU A 194 -41.85 0.40 9.37
C GLU A 194 -42.40 1.17 10.57
N LYS A 195 -41.82 2.34 10.89
CA LYS A 195 -42.34 3.19 11.97
C LYS A 195 -43.78 3.64 11.71
N LEU A 196 -44.08 4.06 10.48
CA LEU A 196 -45.43 4.45 10.07
C LEU A 196 -46.43 3.29 10.14
N ALA A 197 -45.99 2.06 9.85
CA ALA A 197 -46.82 0.87 9.96
C ALA A 197 -47.12 0.46 11.41
N LEU A 198 -46.22 0.76 12.36
CA LEU A 198 -46.40 0.50 13.79
C LEU A 198 -47.26 1.56 14.52
N LEU A 199 -47.54 2.69 13.85
CA LEU A 199 -48.32 3.81 14.36
C LEU A 199 -49.79 3.79 13.92
N ASN A 200 -50.16 2.87 13.02
CA ASN A 200 -51.54 2.62 12.56
C ASN A 200 -52.06 1.28 13.10
#